data_AF-A0A518EL67-F1
#
_entry.id   AF-A0A518EL67-F1
#
_cell.length_a   1.000
_cell.length_b   1.000
_cell.length_c   1.000
_cell.angle_alpha   90.00
_cell.angle_beta   90.00
_cell.angle_gamma   90.00
#
_symmetry.space_group_name_H-M   'P 1'
#
loop_
_entity.id
_entity.type
_entity.pdbx_description
1 polymer ?
#
loop_
_entity_poly.entity_id
_entity_poly.type
_entity_poly.pdbx_seq_one_letter_code
_entity_poly.pdbx_strand_id
1 'polypeptide(L)'
;MGGGNALSYAARHRDRSRGAFAAVVNHTGSVALADVYGNVGPAVQMEMELLFGGDPSQVPFEYQRSSLIEVDLAGGLIPGGRHMGLNLTHVPVRSYYHPNDPEQYLVRQTLALDTFMGALPGAPHELVGLPATTGCLHCWDTLNEWQACNWLAAQSLAPPPLQGEVLADRAGRWAWFDVEPGVSGEFTSFAYELDPSLNRLTTTGASNVDSVALELGPATLSAIAPIQWLTSAADGRTLEVSLPGFSQRPNAVVRNGAIVPEDCSTLFSGASWCYEPATQTLRLHEPDASATLWTVVP
;
A
#
# COMPACT_ATOMS: atom_id res chain seq x y z
N MET A 1 -17.01 13.42 1.88
CA MET A 1 -15.61 13.83 2.16
C MET A 1 -14.92 13.01 3.27
N GLY A 2 -15.35 13.09 4.54
CA GLY A 2 -14.61 12.48 5.67
C GLY A 2 -14.33 10.96 5.56
N GLY A 3 -15.27 10.17 5.03
CA GLY A 3 -15.07 8.72 4.85
C GLY A 3 -13.92 8.37 3.90
N GLY A 4 -13.77 9.13 2.80
CA GLY A 4 -12.66 8.95 1.86
C GLY A 4 -11.31 9.31 2.48
N ASN A 5 -11.26 10.40 3.24
CA ASN A 5 -10.05 10.79 3.98
C ASN A 5 -9.64 9.74 5.02
N ALA A 6 -10.60 9.15 5.74
CA ALA A 6 -10.34 8.09 6.72
C ALA A 6 -9.74 6.84 6.06
N LEU A 7 -10.32 6.41 4.92
CA LEU A 7 -9.76 5.31 4.14
C LEU A 7 -8.37 5.64 3.59
N SER A 8 -8.18 6.86 3.07
CA SER A 8 -6.92 7.31 2.48
C SER A 8 -5.82 7.34 3.53
N TYR A 9 -6.14 7.83 4.74
CA TYR A 9 -5.26 7.77 5.90
C TYR A 9 -4.91 6.31 6.24
N ALA A 10 -5.91 5.43 6.35
CA ALA A 10 -5.71 4.03 6.71
C ALA A 10 -4.82 3.25 5.72
N ALA A 11 -4.94 3.56 4.42
CA ALA A 11 -4.12 2.96 3.38
C ALA A 11 -2.64 3.36 3.50
N ARG A 12 -2.36 4.55 4.04
CA ARG A 12 -1.00 5.12 4.21
C ARG A 12 -0.37 4.85 5.57
N HIS A 13 -1.18 4.69 6.61
CA HIS A 13 -0.71 4.53 7.98
C HIS A 13 -0.88 3.06 8.39
N ARG A 14 0.06 2.24 7.93
CA ARG A 14 0.14 0.81 8.28
C ARG A 14 1.09 0.53 9.45
N ASP A 15 1.86 1.53 9.88
CA ASP A 15 2.70 1.45 11.06
C ASP A 15 1.85 1.45 12.35
N ARG A 16 1.85 0.30 13.03
CA ARG A 16 1.14 0.09 14.30
C ARG A 16 1.63 1.02 15.41
N SER A 17 2.90 1.38 15.41
CA SER A 17 3.49 2.27 16.42
C SER A 17 3.09 3.75 16.21
N ARG A 18 2.60 4.09 15.01
CA ARG A 18 2.26 5.46 14.59
C ARG A 18 0.78 5.64 14.24
N GLY A 19 -0.09 4.79 14.80
CA GLY A 19 -1.55 5.00 14.73
C GLY A 19 -2.23 4.34 13.54
N ALA A 20 -1.79 3.13 13.14
CA ALA A 20 -2.55 2.31 12.19
C ALA A 20 -3.99 2.03 12.68
N PHE A 21 -4.94 2.04 11.75
CA PHE A 21 -6.33 1.71 12.06
C PHE A 21 -6.59 0.21 12.01
N ALA A 22 -7.29 -0.28 13.03
CA ALA A 22 -7.78 -1.66 13.12
C ALA A 22 -8.88 -1.94 12.09
N ALA A 23 -9.68 -0.93 11.76
CA ALA A 23 -10.78 -0.99 10.80
C ALA A 23 -11.21 0.43 10.42
N VAL A 24 -11.97 0.55 9.33
CA VAL A 24 -12.47 1.84 8.83
C VAL A 24 -13.94 1.74 8.48
N VAL A 25 -14.72 2.73 8.91
CA VAL A 25 -16.09 2.95 8.41
C VAL A 25 -16.05 4.08 7.39
N ASN A 26 -16.59 3.82 6.21
CA ASN A 26 -16.82 4.79 5.16
C ASN A 26 -18.32 5.05 5.05
N HIS A 27 -18.73 6.31 5.07
CA HIS A 27 -20.11 6.72 4.85
C HIS A 27 -20.16 7.60 3.62
N THR A 28 -20.47 6.98 2.47
CA THR A 28 -20.61 7.64 1.15
C THR A 28 -19.45 8.62 0.88
N GLY A 29 -18.23 8.15 1.18
CA GLY A 29 -17.01 8.96 1.10
C GLY A 29 -16.53 9.17 -0.34
N SER A 30 -15.80 10.26 -0.52
CA SER A 30 -15.12 10.63 -1.76
C SER A 30 -13.85 9.78 -1.92
N VAL A 31 -13.90 8.70 -2.69
CA VAL A 31 -12.81 7.71 -2.79
C VAL A 31 -12.10 7.71 -4.15
N ALA A 32 -12.59 8.51 -5.11
CA ALA A 32 -11.93 8.82 -6.38
C ALA A 32 -12.04 10.32 -6.69
N LEU A 33 -11.00 11.10 -6.37
CA LEU A 33 -11.08 12.57 -6.38
C LEU A 33 -11.10 13.19 -7.78
N ALA A 34 -10.51 12.55 -8.78
CA ALA A 34 -10.64 13.02 -10.16
C ALA A 34 -12.11 12.94 -10.65
N ASP A 35 -12.83 11.88 -10.25
CA ASP A 35 -14.28 11.77 -10.53
C ASP A 35 -15.09 12.80 -9.73
N VAL A 36 -14.74 13.05 -8.46
CA VAL A 36 -15.37 14.13 -7.68
C VAL A 36 -15.23 15.47 -8.41
N TYR A 37 -14.02 15.82 -8.85
CA TYR A 37 -13.77 17.06 -9.58
C TYR A 37 -14.66 17.20 -10.82
N GLY A 38 -14.87 16.11 -11.57
CA GLY A 38 -15.72 16.10 -12.76
C GLY A 38 -17.22 16.24 -12.48
N ASN A 39 -17.69 15.95 -11.26
CA ASN A 39 -19.11 15.97 -10.91
C ASN A 39 -19.52 17.19 -10.05
N VAL A 40 -18.58 17.90 -9.45
CA VAL A 40 -18.86 19.09 -8.61
C VAL A 40 -18.89 20.39 -9.42
N GLY A 41 -19.52 21.43 -8.86
CA GLY A 41 -19.62 22.74 -9.52
C GLY A 41 -18.31 23.55 -9.50
N PRO A 42 -18.19 24.61 -10.34
CA PRO A 42 -16.95 25.37 -10.52
C PRO A 42 -16.34 25.97 -9.24
N ALA A 43 -17.17 26.35 -8.27
CA ALA A 43 -16.68 26.88 -7.00
C ALA A 43 -15.87 25.84 -6.21
N VAL A 44 -16.34 24.59 -6.18
CA VAL A 44 -15.63 23.48 -5.51
C VAL A 44 -14.43 23.03 -6.33
N GLN A 45 -14.53 23.04 -7.67
CA GLN A 45 -13.39 22.77 -8.55
C GLN A 45 -12.22 23.71 -8.27
N MET A 46 -12.49 25.02 -8.16
CA MET A 46 -11.46 26.02 -7.83
C MET A 46 -10.81 25.79 -6.45
N GLU A 47 -11.57 25.34 -5.45
CA GLU A 47 -11.01 24.96 -4.14
C GLU A 47 -10.12 23.72 -4.23
N MET A 48 -10.53 22.71 -5.02
CA MET A 48 -9.72 21.52 -5.26
C MET A 48 -8.44 21.86 -6.02
N GLU A 49 -8.51 22.68 -7.06
CA GLU A 49 -7.33 23.15 -7.80
C GLU A 49 -6.35 23.90 -6.90
N LEU A 50 -6.86 24.74 -5.99
CA LEU A 50 -6.03 25.42 -5.00
C LEU A 50 -5.35 24.42 -4.04
N LEU A 51 -6.04 23.35 -3.64
CA LEU A 51 -5.52 22.34 -2.73
C LEU A 51 -4.48 21.42 -3.40
N PHE A 52 -4.74 20.99 -4.64
CA PHE A 52 -3.90 20.02 -5.37
C PHE A 52 -2.86 20.67 -6.29
N GLY A 53 -2.96 21.98 -6.53
CA GLY A 53 -2.03 22.74 -7.37
C GLY A 53 -2.35 22.71 -8.86
N GLY A 54 -3.60 22.41 -9.24
CA GLY A 54 -4.08 22.35 -10.63
C GLY A 54 -5.25 21.38 -10.77
N ASP A 55 -5.77 21.26 -11.99
CA ASP A 55 -6.84 20.31 -12.30
C ASP A 55 -6.30 18.85 -12.46
N PRO A 56 -7.15 17.80 -12.45
CA PRO A 56 -6.69 16.41 -12.54
C PRO A 56 -5.87 16.06 -13.80
N SER A 57 -6.03 16.81 -14.89
CA SER A 57 -5.25 16.60 -16.12
C SER A 57 -3.85 17.23 -16.05
N GLN A 58 -3.68 18.25 -15.20
CA GLN A 58 -2.41 18.95 -14.98
C GLN A 58 -1.56 18.29 -13.88
N VAL A 59 -2.21 17.85 -12.79
CA VAL A 59 -1.55 17.26 -11.61
C VAL A 59 -2.13 15.90 -11.24
N PRO A 60 -2.13 14.91 -12.16
CA PRO A 60 -2.83 13.64 -11.98
C PRO A 60 -2.39 12.89 -10.72
N PHE A 61 -1.10 12.90 -10.40
CA PHE A 61 -0.57 12.21 -9.22
C PHE A 61 -1.19 12.71 -7.90
N GLU A 62 -1.43 14.01 -7.75
CA GLU A 62 -1.98 14.57 -6.51
C GLU A 62 -3.45 14.14 -6.27
N TYR A 63 -4.23 14.00 -7.34
CA TYR A 63 -5.57 13.44 -7.27
C TYR A 63 -5.55 11.93 -7.05
N GLN A 64 -4.67 11.19 -7.75
CA GLN A 64 -4.55 9.74 -7.63
C GLN A 64 -4.10 9.33 -6.23
N ARG A 65 -3.03 9.96 -5.71
CA ARG A 65 -2.57 9.69 -4.35
C ARG A 65 -3.65 10.05 -3.35
N SER A 66 -4.42 11.11 -3.56
CA SER A 66 -5.49 11.46 -2.61
C SER A 66 -6.74 10.59 -2.72
N SER A 67 -6.75 9.60 -3.62
CA SER A 67 -7.84 8.64 -3.85
C SER A 67 -7.52 7.25 -3.28
N LEU A 68 -8.54 6.40 -3.18
CA LEU A 68 -8.40 4.97 -2.84
C LEU A 68 -8.51 4.08 -4.07
N ILE A 69 -9.41 4.46 -4.97
CA ILE A 69 -9.64 3.80 -6.25
C ILE A 69 -9.62 4.87 -7.35
N GLU A 70 -9.46 4.40 -8.58
CA GLU A 70 -9.58 5.25 -9.76
C GLU A 70 -10.77 4.75 -10.55
N VAL A 71 -11.65 5.67 -10.93
CA VAL A 71 -12.84 5.39 -11.71
C VAL A 71 -12.89 6.29 -12.93
N ASP A 72 -13.51 5.80 -14.00
CA ASP A 72 -13.85 6.61 -15.16
C ASP A 72 -15.06 7.53 -14.87
N LEU A 73 -15.42 8.37 -15.83
CA LEU A 73 -16.56 9.29 -15.71
C LEU A 73 -17.92 8.58 -15.59
N ALA A 74 -18.00 7.29 -15.92
CA ALA A 74 -19.19 6.48 -15.72
C ALA A 74 -19.21 5.84 -14.30
N GLY A 75 -18.15 6.00 -13.51
CA GLY A 75 -17.98 5.41 -12.20
C GLY A 75 -17.46 3.97 -12.23
N GLY A 76 -16.99 3.48 -13.38
CA GLY A 76 -16.37 2.16 -13.52
C GLY A 76 -14.91 2.17 -13.09
N LEU A 77 -14.43 1.12 -12.43
CA LEU A 77 -13.02 0.98 -12.06
C LEU A 77 -12.13 1.03 -13.31
N ILE A 78 -11.07 1.84 -13.26
CA ILE A 78 -10.07 1.91 -14.33
C ILE A 78 -9.19 0.66 -14.28
N PRO A 79 -9.16 -0.21 -15.30
CA PRO A 79 -8.30 -1.40 -15.30
C PRO A 79 -6.82 -1.02 -15.23
N GLY A 80 -6.09 -1.66 -14.31
CA GLY A 80 -4.68 -1.34 -14.07
C GLY A 80 -4.44 0.01 -13.39
N GLY A 81 -5.49 0.66 -12.86
CA GLY A 81 -5.37 1.87 -12.06
C GLY A 81 -4.52 1.66 -10.81
N ARG A 82 -3.91 2.74 -10.31
CA ARG A 82 -3.12 2.78 -9.08
C ARG A 82 -4.05 2.90 -7.87
N HIS A 83 -4.73 1.80 -7.57
CA HIS A 83 -5.71 1.73 -6.49
C HIS A 83 -5.03 1.56 -5.11
N MET A 84 -4.91 2.64 -4.35
CA MET A 84 -4.38 2.62 -2.97
C MET A 84 -5.17 1.71 -2.01
N GLY A 85 -6.40 1.33 -2.36
CA GLY A 85 -7.17 0.32 -1.66
C GLY A 85 -6.48 -1.04 -1.53
N LEU A 86 -5.48 -1.37 -2.38
CA LEU A 86 -4.63 -2.56 -2.24
C LEU A 86 -3.99 -2.67 -0.84
N ASN A 87 -3.62 -1.53 -0.25
CA ASN A 87 -3.02 -1.50 1.08
C ASN A 87 -4.01 -1.83 2.22
N LEU A 88 -5.31 -1.93 1.92
CA LEU A 88 -6.39 -2.23 2.86
C LEU A 88 -6.84 -3.70 2.83
N THR A 89 -6.18 -4.57 2.07
CA THR A 89 -6.47 -6.03 1.95
C THR A 89 -6.58 -6.80 3.27
N HIS A 90 -6.14 -6.22 4.39
CA HIS A 90 -6.16 -6.82 5.71
C HIS A 90 -6.76 -5.87 6.76
N VAL A 91 -7.42 -4.80 6.33
CA VAL A 91 -8.12 -3.83 7.17
C VAL A 91 -9.59 -4.00 6.91
N PRO A 92 -10.39 -4.41 7.90
CA PRO A 92 -11.84 -4.40 7.77
C PRO A 92 -12.34 -3.02 7.33
N VAL A 93 -13.03 -2.98 6.20
CA VAL A 93 -13.69 -1.79 5.66
C VAL A 93 -15.19 -2.03 5.61
N ARG A 94 -15.96 -1.18 6.30
CA ARG A 94 -17.42 -1.15 6.16
C ARG A 94 -17.87 0.13 5.48
N SER A 95 -18.54 0.00 4.34
CA SER A 95 -19.07 1.13 3.59
C SER A 95 -20.58 1.22 3.71
N TYR A 96 -21.09 2.41 4.00
CA TYR A 96 -22.51 2.75 4.02
C TYR A 96 -22.87 3.62 2.81
N TYR A 97 -24.04 3.37 2.23
CA TYR A 97 -24.60 4.24 1.20
C TYR A 97 -26.13 4.27 1.24
N HIS A 98 -26.70 5.39 0.81
CA HIS A 98 -28.12 5.50 0.51
C HIS A 98 -28.33 5.39 -1.01
N PRO A 99 -29.16 4.47 -1.52
CA PRO A 99 -29.32 4.27 -2.97
C PRO A 99 -29.90 5.51 -3.67
N ASN A 100 -30.71 6.30 -2.97
CA ASN A 100 -31.32 7.54 -3.49
C ASN A 100 -30.57 8.80 -3.05
N ASP A 101 -29.32 8.70 -2.62
CA ASP A 101 -28.50 9.88 -2.32
C ASP A 101 -28.46 10.81 -3.57
N PRO A 102 -28.76 12.11 -3.46
CA PRO A 102 -28.69 13.03 -4.61
C PRO A 102 -27.29 13.11 -5.24
N GLU A 103 -26.23 12.88 -4.47
CA GLU A 103 -24.83 12.85 -4.92
C GLU A 103 -24.51 11.47 -5.52
N GLN A 104 -25.18 11.13 -6.62
CA GLN A 104 -25.14 9.79 -7.22
C GLN A 104 -23.74 9.30 -7.62
N TYR A 105 -22.78 10.20 -7.89
CA TYR A 105 -21.39 9.80 -8.13
C TYR A 105 -20.73 9.20 -6.89
N LEU A 106 -21.06 9.67 -5.67
CA LEU A 106 -20.53 9.09 -4.43
C LEU A 106 -21.12 7.70 -4.16
N VAL A 107 -22.38 7.46 -4.53
CA VAL A 107 -22.98 6.12 -4.51
C VAL A 107 -22.21 5.20 -5.45
N ARG A 108 -21.99 5.61 -6.71
CA ARG A 108 -21.21 4.83 -7.68
C ARG A 108 -19.79 4.54 -7.18
N GLN A 109 -19.09 5.55 -6.64
CA GLN A 109 -17.76 5.37 -6.06
C GLN A 109 -17.76 4.37 -4.89
N THR A 110 -18.79 4.39 -4.04
CA THR A 110 -18.91 3.45 -2.91
C THR A 110 -19.12 2.02 -3.41
N LEU A 111 -19.96 1.83 -4.42
CA LEU A 111 -20.17 0.52 -5.06
C LEU A 111 -18.92 0.03 -5.81
N ALA A 112 -18.20 0.94 -6.47
CA ALA A 112 -16.95 0.63 -7.15
C ALA A 112 -15.85 0.21 -6.15
N LEU A 113 -15.78 0.87 -4.99
CA LEU A 113 -14.87 0.47 -3.91
C LEU A 113 -15.21 -0.91 -3.39
N ASP A 114 -16.49 -1.21 -3.15
CA ASP A 114 -16.91 -2.54 -2.71
C ASP A 114 -16.56 -3.62 -3.74
N THR A 115 -16.81 -3.34 -5.02
CA THR A 115 -16.44 -4.23 -6.14
C THR A 115 -14.93 -4.46 -6.19
N PHE A 116 -14.14 -3.40 -6.04
CA PHE A 116 -12.68 -3.47 -6.01
C PHE A 116 -12.20 -4.33 -4.85
N MET A 117 -12.69 -4.07 -3.63
CA MET A 117 -12.32 -4.85 -2.44
C MET A 117 -12.73 -6.31 -2.56
N GLY A 118 -13.92 -6.60 -3.10
CA GLY A 118 -14.39 -7.97 -3.33
C GLY A 118 -13.59 -8.76 -4.38
N ALA A 119 -12.84 -8.07 -5.25
CA ALA A 119 -11.92 -8.70 -6.19
C ALA A 119 -10.56 -9.04 -5.55
N LEU A 120 -10.23 -8.47 -4.38
CA LEU A 120 -8.97 -8.73 -3.69
C LEU A 120 -9.09 -9.98 -2.81
N PRO A 121 -8.23 -11.00 -3.01
CA PRO A 121 -8.29 -12.24 -2.25
C PRO A 121 -8.23 -12.02 -0.72
N GLY A 122 -9.29 -12.42 -0.02
CA GLY A 122 -9.35 -12.38 1.44
C GLY A 122 -9.54 -11.00 2.06
N ALA A 123 -9.79 -9.95 1.26
CA ALA A 123 -10.00 -8.61 1.80
C ALA A 123 -11.30 -8.55 2.64
N PRO A 124 -11.24 -8.10 3.91
CA PRO A 124 -12.42 -7.98 4.76
C PRO A 124 -13.19 -6.71 4.39
N HIS A 125 -14.29 -6.84 3.67
CA HIS A 125 -15.15 -5.73 3.29
C HIS A 125 -16.63 -6.02 3.56
N GLU A 126 -17.40 -4.97 3.82
CA GLU A 126 -18.85 -5.04 4.01
C GLU A 126 -19.51 -3.80 3.42
N LEU A 127 -20.57 -4.00 2.63
CA LEU A 127 -21.40 -2.93 2.09
C LEU A 127 -22.78 -2.95 2.74
N VAL A 128 -23.17 -1.81 3.30
CA VAL A 128 -24.45 -1.61 3.98
C VAL A 128 -25.28 -0.59 3.21
N GLY A 129 -26.25 -1.09 2.46
CA GLY A 129 -27.26 -0.25 1.79
C GLY A 129 -28.38 0.13 2.74
N LEU A 130 -28.67 1.43 2.83
CA LEU A 130 -29.74 1.94 3.69
C LEU A 130 -31.11 1.80 3.02
N PRO A 131 -32.19 1.61 3.81
CA PRO A 131 -33.53 1.55 3.24
C PRO A 131 -33.90 2.84 2.51
N ALA A 132 -34.48 2.70 1.32
CA ALA A 132 -34.92 3.83 0.47
C ALA A 132 -36.00 4.72 1.13
N THR A 133 -36.63 4.26 2.20
CA THR A 133 -37.66 4.97 2.98
C THR A 133 -37.07 5.92 4.03
N THR A 134 -35.74 6.01 4.14
CA THR A 134 -35.08 6.94 5.04
C THR A 134 -35.37 8.38 4.60
N GLY A 135 -35.92 9.20 5.50
CA GLY A 135 -36.33 10.58 5.16
C GLY A 135 -35.17 11.52 4.82
N CYS A 136 -33.94 11.13 5.14
CA CYS A 136 -32.73 11.82 4.72
C CYS A 136 -31.91 10.98 3.74
N LEU A 137 -31.39 11.62 2.69
CA LEU A 137 -30.72 10.95 1.56
C LEU A 137 -29.19 11.15 1.55
N HIS A 138 -28.71 12.33 1.98
CA HIS A 138 -27.29 12.67 2.14
C HIS A 138 -27.09 13.52 3.39
N CYS A 139 -27.09 12.91 4.57
CA CYS A 139 -26.84 13.64 5.83
C CYS A 139 -26.28 12.73 6.92
N TRP A 140 -26.02 13.27 8.11
CA TRP A 140 -25.46 12.51 9.21
C TRP A 140 -26.36 11.37 9.69
N ASP A 141 -27.68 11.53 9.63
CA ASP A 141 -28.64 10.53 10.12
C ASP A 141 -28.69 9.25 9.27
N THR A 142 -28.07 9.25 8.09
CA THR A 142 -27.93 8.03 7.26
C THR A 142 -26.88 7.07 7.81
N LEU A 143 -26.07 7.47 8.81
CA LEU A 143 -25.19 6.57 9.55
C LEU A 143 -25.72 6.34 10.97
N ASN A 144 -25.98 5.08 11.33
CA ASN A 144 -26.22 4.73 12.73
C ASN A 144 -24.87 4.64 13.49
N GLU A 145 -24.54 5.69 14.23
CA GLU A 145 -23.28 5.78 14.99
C GLU A 145 -23.10 4.62 15.98
N TRP A 146 -24.14 4.21 16.69
CA TRP A 146 -24.06 3.10 17.65
C TRP A 146 -23.68 1.79 16.95
N GLN A 147 -24.26 1.50 15.78
CA GLN A 147 -23.91 0.31 14.99
C GLN A 147 -22.49 0.39 14.44
N ALA A 148 -22.08 1.56 13.93
CA ALA A 148 -20.73 1.78 13.42
C ALA A 148 -19.68 1.61 14.53
N CYS A 149 -19.89 2.22 15.70
CA CYS A 149 -19.01 2.12 16.85
C CYS A 149 -18.93 0.70 17.42
N ASN A 150 -20.06 -0.01 17.53
CA ASN A 150 -20.06 -1.40 17.97
C ASN A 150 -19.31 -2.32 17.00
N TRP A 151 -19.45 -2.08 15.69
CA TRP A 151 -18.70 -2.85 14.71
C TRP A 151 -17.20 -2.58 14.81
N LEU A 152 -16.79 -1.31 14.91
CA LEU A 152 -15.40 -0.92 15.11
C LEU A 152 -14.82 -1.53 16.40
N ALA A 153 -15.58 -1.53 17.49
CA ALA A 153 -15.16 -2.09 18.78
C ALA A 153 -14.93 -3.61 18.74
N ALA A 154 -15.51 -4.32 17.77
CA ALA A 154 -15.28 -5.74 17.56
C ALA A 154 -14.02 -6.02 16.72
N GLN A 155 -13.39 -5.01 16.14
CA GLN A 155 -12.20 -5.18 15.30
C GLN A 155 -10.91 -5.05 16.12
N SER A 156 -9.86 -5.71 15.65
CA SER A 156 -8.53 -5.59 16.23
C SER A 156 -7.49 -5.48 15.12
N LEU A 157 -6.36 -4.84 15.42
CA LEU A 157 -5.25 -4.78 14.48
C LEU A 157 -4.76 -6.20 14.20
N ALA A 158 -4.87 -6.66 12.96
CA ALA A 158 -4.17 -7.85 12.48
C ALA A 158 -2.69 -7.51 12.18
N PRO A 159 -1.76 -8.49 12.23
CA PRO A 159 -0.46 -8.32 11.58
C PRO A 159 -0.66 -8.12 10.07
N PRO A 160 0.27 -7.45 9.37
CA PRO A 160 0.20 -7.39 7.91
C PRO A 160 0.27 -8.81 7.31
N PRO A 161 -0.37 -9.07 6.16
CA PRO A 161 -0.39 -10.39 5.56
C PRO A 161 1.02 -10.78 5.09
N LEU A 162 1.32 -12.07 5.10
CA LEU A 162 2.61 -12.58 4.64
C LEU A 162 2.79 -12.45 3.12
N GLN A 163 1.72 -12.22 2.37
CA GLN A 163 1.76 -11.98 0.94
C GLN A 163 0.83 -10.84 0.56
N GLY A 164 1.15 -10.12 -0.50
CA GLY A 164 0.32 -9.04 -1.00
C GLY A 164 1.05 -8.13 -1.97
N GLU A 165 0.49 -6.94 -2.17
CA GLU A 165 1.08 -5.87 -2.96
C GLU A 165 1.24 -4.62 -2.10
N VAL A 166 2.35 -3.92 -2.30
CA VAL A 166 2.57 -2.58 -1.77
C VAL A 166 2.36 -1.58 -2.90
N LEU A 167 1.57 -0.55 -2.64
CA LEU A 167 1.48 0.64 -3.48
C LEU A 167 1.72 1.86 -2.58
N ALA A 168 2.89 2.47 -2.72
CA ALA A 168 3.37 3.58 -1.89
C ALA A 168 3.42 4.87 -2.70
N ASP A 169 3.03 6.00 -2.10
CA ASP A 169 3.07 7.33 -2.73
C ASP A 169 4.12 8.27 -2.10
N ARG A 170 4.96 7.71 -1.21
CA ARG A 170 6.05 8.37 -0.49
C ARG A 170 6.87 7.35 0.29
N ALA A 171 8.03 7.81 0.76
CA ALA A 171 8.83 7.09 1.72
C ALA A 171 8.08 6.82 3.03
N GLY A 172 8.33 5.65 3.62
CA GLY A 172 7.78 5.27 4.92
C GLY A 172 7.46 3.79 5.06
N ARG A 173 6.75 3.45 6.13
CA ARG A 173 6.38 2.07 6.46
C ARG A 173 5.09 1.65 5.75
N TRP A 174 5.20 0.65 4.89
CA TRP A 174 4.11 0.02 4.14
C TRP A 174 4.09 -1.49 4.42
N ALA A 175 3.06 -1.94 5.15
CA ALA A 175 2.99 -3.31 5.66
C ALA A 175 4.26 -3.71 6.45
N TRP A 176 5.03 -4.67 5.92
CA TRP A 176 6.27 -5.17 6.53
C TRP A 176 7.51 -4.34 6.19
N PHE A 177 7.41 -3.39 5.26
CA PHE A 177 8.57 -2.79 4.61
C PHE A 177 8.66 -1.30 4.94
N ASP A 178 9.87 -0.83 5.22
CA ASP A 178 10.19 0.58 5.04
C ASP A 178 10.64 0.78 3.59
N VAL A 179 9.93 1.63 2.85
CA VAL A 179 10.09 1.80 1.40
C VAL A 179 10.64 3.18 1.12
N GLU A 180 11.64 3.27 0.25
CA GLU A 180 12.14 4.53 -0.32
C GLU A 180 11.87 4.57 -1.84
N PRO A 181 11.11 5.56 -2.35
CA PRO A 181 10.87 5.75 -3.78
C PRO A 181 12.11 6.14 -4.57
N GLY A 182 12.25 5.64 -5.80
CA GLY A 182 13.32 6.05 -6.72
C GLY A 182 13.13 7.41 -7.36
N VAL A 183 11.88 7.87 -7.47
CA VAL A 183 11.45 9.13 -8.08
C VAL A 183 10.28 9.67 -7.26
N SER A 184 10.36 10.94 -6.90
CA SER A 184 9.28 11.66 -6.23
C SER A 184 8.14 11.99 -7.19
N GLY A 185 6.90 12.05 -6.69
CA GLY A 185 5.74 12.42 -7.52
C GLY A 185 5.17 11.27 -8.36
N GLU A 186 5.59 10.04 -8.06
CA GLU A 186 5.10 8.82 -8.69
C GLU A 186 4.83 7.75 -7.62
N PHE A 187 4.04 6.75 -7.97
CA PHE A 187 3.85 5.59 -7.10
C PHE A 187 5.04 4.64 -7.17
N THR A 188 5.36 4.05 -6.03
CA THR A 188 6.27 2.92 -5.87
C THR A 188 5.44 1.67 -5.64
N SER A 189 5.71 0.58 -6.35
CA SER A 189 4.94 -0.66 -6.18
C SER A 189 5.78 -1.91 -6.30
N PHE A 190 5.42 -2.95 -5.55
CA PHE A 190 5.95 -4.30 -5.69
C PHE A 190 4.99 -5.32 -5.06
N ALA A 191 4.97 -6.53 -5.60
CA ALA A 191 4.34 -7.67 -4.95
C ALA A 191 5.34 -8.32 -3.99
N TYR A 192 4.85 -8.92 -2.91
CA TYR A 192 5.69 -9.60 -1.94
C TYR A 192 5.09 -10.90 -1.43
N GLU A 193 5.98 -11.80 -1.00
CA GLU A 193 5.65 -13.03 -0.27
C GLU A 193 6.75 -13.29 0.77
N LEU A 194 6.34 -13.56 2.01
CA LEU A 194 7.17 -13.98 3.12
C LEU A 194 6.85 -15.45 3.40
N ASP A 195 7.85 -16.31 3.25
CA ASP A 195 7.74 -17.74 3.54
C ASP A 195 8.67 -18.10 4.71
N PRO A 196 8.16 -18.11 5.95
CA PRO A 196 8.94 -18.49 7.13
C PRO A 196 9.44 -19.93 7.10
N SER A 197 8.77 -20.83 6.37
CA SER A 197 9.15 -22.24 6.29
C SER A 197 10.42 -22.45 5.47
N LEU A 198 10.59 -21.62 4.43
CA LEU A 198 11.80 -21.58 3.61
C LEU A 198 12.78 -20.47 4.04
N ASN A 199 12.41 -19.67 5.03
CA ASN A 199 13.12 -18.47 5.44
C ASN A 199 13.40 -17.55 4.22
N ARG A 200 12.35 -17.22 3.47
CA ARG A 200 12.45 -16.53 2.17
C ARG A 200 11.59 -15.28 2.11
N LEU A 201 12.16 -14.22 1.56
CA LEU A 201 11.47 -13.04 1.05
C LEU A 201 11.42 -13.12 -0.48
N THR A 202 10.25 -12.91 -1.07
CA THR A 202 10.09 -12.68 -2.51
C THR A 202 9.58 -11.26 -2.72
N THR A 203 10.20 -10.49 -3.61
CA THR A 203 9.73 -9.17 -4.05
C THR A 203 9.73 -9.11 -5.58
N THR A 204 8.58 -8.99 -6.22
CA THR A 204 8.48 -9.05 -7.68
C THR A 204 7.76 -7.85 -8.26
N GLY A 205 8.02 -7.56 -9.53
CA GLY A 205 7.38 -6.46 -10.23
C GLY A 205 7.69 -5.10 -9.61
N ALA A 206 8.85 -4.96 -8.97
CA ALA A 206 9.26 -3.72 -8.34
C ALA A 206 9.32 -2.59 -9.38
N SER A 207 8.66 -1.47 -9.08
CA SER A 207 8.61 -0.29 -9.93
C SER A 207 8.73 0.95 -9.07
N ASN A 208 9.60 1.86 -9.48
CA ASN A 208 9.97 3.08 -8.77
C ASN A 208 10.41 2.84 -7.32
N VAL A 209 11.08 1.71 -7.06
CA VAL A 209 11.65 1.36 -5.75
C VAL A 209 13.14 1.67 -5.79
N ASP A 210 13.64 2.47 -4.84
CA ASP A 210 15.08 2.64 -4.63
C ASP A 210 15.59 1.62 -3.62
N SER A 211 14.95 1.57 -2.46
CA SER A 211 15.26 0.61 -1.41
C SER A 211 14.01 0.12 -0.67
N VAL A 212 14.12 -1.10 -0.14
CA VAL A 212 13.18 -1.69 0.82
C VAL A 212 13.93 -2.22 2.03
N ALA A 213 13.43 -1.96 3.24
CA ALA A 213 13.95 -2.56 4.46
C ALA A 213 12.91 -3.46 5.12
N LEU A 214 13.34 -4.64 5.59
CA LEU A 214 12.48 -5.63 6.25
C LEU A 214 13.13 -6.09 7.56
N GLU A 215 12.47 -5.84 8.69
CA GLU A 215 12.86 -6.41 9.97
C GLU A 215 12.52 -7.90 10.03
N LEU A 216 13.55 -8.75 10.09
CA LEU A 216 13.40 -10.19 9.96
C LEU A 216 12.54 -10.82 11.07
N GLY A 217 12.83 -10.48 12.34
CA GLY A 217 12.15 -11.06 13.50
C GLY A 217 10.63 -10.83 13.50
N PRO A 218 10.15 -9.57 13.38
CA PRO A 218 8.73 -9.27 13.25
C PRO A 218 8.06 -9.96 12.06
N ALA A 219 8.78 -10.10 10.94
CA ALA A 219 8.34 -10.82 9.74
C ALA A 219 8.44 -12.35 9.86
N THR A 220 8.80 -12.88 11.04
CA THR A 220 9.00 -14.31 11.33
C THR A 220 10.07 -14.99 10.48
N LEU A 221 11.00 -14.20 9.93
CA LEU A 221 12.23 -14.68 9.28
C LEU A 221 13.38 -14.73 10.30
N SER A 222 14.36 -15.58 10.02
CA SER A 222 15.46 -15.90 10.94
C SER A 222 16.81 -15.51 10.36
N ALA A 223 17.54 -14.67 11.09
CA ALA A 223 18.92 -14.28 10.75
C ALA A 223 19.98 -15.34 11.13
N ILE A 224 19.60 -16.40 11.85
CA ILE A 224 20.51 -17.48 12.27
C ILE A 224 20.42 -18.73 11.38
N ALA A 225 19.53 -18.71 10.39
CA ALA A 225 19.41 -19.73 9.36
C ALA A 225 19.63 -19.09 7.98
N PRO A 226 19.97 -19.88 6.93
CA PRO A 226 20.07 -19.35 5.58
C PRO A 226 18.78 -18.61 5.20
N ILE A 227 18.90 -17.36 4.76
CA ILE A 227 17.77 -16.56 4.29
C ILE A 227 17.89 -16.34 2.79
N GLN A 228 16.75 -16.45 2.11
CA GLN A 228 16.66 -16.27 0.67
C GLN A 228 15.93 -14.97 0.33
N TRP A 229 16.42 -14.25 -0.68
CA TRP A 229 15.71 -13.14 -1.26
C TRP A 229 15.58 -13.36 -2.77
N LEU A 230 14.36 -13.62 -3.24
CA LEU A 230 14.02 -13.71 -4.65
C LEU A 230 13.47 -12.36 -5.10
N THR A 231 14.10 -11.74 -6.10
CA THR A 231 13.72 -10.40 -6.53
C THR A 231 13.60 -10.23 -8.03
N SER A 232 12.74 -9.33 -8.49
CA SER A 232 12.69 -8.81 -9.85
C SER A 232 12.13 -7.38 -9.91
N ALA A 233 12.66 -6.57 -10.85
CA ALA A 233 12.17 -5.22 -11.12
C ALA A 233 11.48 -5.16 -12.49
N ALA A 234 10.34 -4.47 -12.56
CA ALA A 234 9.57 -4.29 -13.79
C ALA A 234 10.08 -3.12 -14.64
N ASP A 235 10.77 -2.14 -14.03
CA ASP A 235 11.15 -0.87 -14.65
C ASP A 235 12.64 -0.78 -15.00
N GLY A 236 13.42 -1.84 -14.81
CA GLY A 236 14.84 -1.84 -15.16
C GLY A 236 15.76 -1.25 -14.09
N ARG A 237 15.23 -0.74 -12.96
CA ARG A 237 16.03 -0.05 -11.94
C ARG A 237 16.76 -1.02 -11.02
N THR A 238 17.85 -0.52 -10.44
CA THR A 238 18.55 -1.19 -9.34
C THR A 238 17.67 -1.19 -8.09
N LEU A 239 17.82 -2.22 -7.26
CA LEU A 239 17.07 -2.36 -6.02
C LEU A 239 18.01 -2.67 -4.85
N GLU A 240 17.93 -1.89 -3.78
CA GLU A 240 18.56 -2.23 -2.51
C GLU A 240 17.55 -2.90 -1.56
N VAL A 241 17.95 -4.00 -0.92
CA VAL A 241 17.24 -4.51 0.26
C VAL A 241 18.11 -4.39 1.50
N SER A 242 17.51 -3.90 2.58
CA SER A 242 18.11 -3.83 3.91
C SER A 242 17.42 -4.81 4.86
N LEU A 243 18.19 -5.68 5.48
CA LEU A 243 17.73 -6.73 6.39
C LEU A 243 18.37 -6.54 7.78
N PRO A 244 17.77 -5.72 8.66
CA PRO A 244 18.19 -5.65 10.06
C PRO A 244 17.88 -6.94 10.82
N GLY A 245 18.74 -7.27 11.79
CA GLY A 245 18.58 -8.43 12.68
C GLY A 245 19.72 -9.43 12.66
N PHE A 246 20.78 -9.19 11.89
CA PHE A 246 21.98 -10.04 11.85
C PHE A 246 22.92 -9.68 13.00
N SER A 247 22.91 -10.49 14.06
CA SER A 247 23.78 -10.31 15.23
C SER A 247 25.27 -10.52 14.93
N GLN A 248 25.58 -11.19 13.82
CA GLN A 248 26.94 -11.42 13.31
C GLN A 248 26.98 -11.23 11.80
N ARG A 249 28.18 -10.97 11.28
CA ARG A 249 28.43 -10.89 9.84
C ARG A 249 28.18 -12.26 9.19
N PRO A 250 27.43 -12.33 8.08
CA PRO A 250 27.25 -13.60 7.35
C PRO A 250 28.57 -14.21 6.89
N ASN A 251 28.65 -15.54 6.97
CA ASN A 251 29.78 -16.32 6.45
C ASN A 251 29.90 -16.27 4.92
N ALA A 252 28.76 -16.22 4.21
CA ALA A 252 28.74 -16.10 2.76
C ALA A 252 27.45 -15.45 2.26
N VAL A 253 27.53 -14.76 1.12
CA VAL A 253 26.38 -14.27 0.36
C VAL A 253 26.52 -14.74 -1.08
N VAL A 254 25.46 -15.33 -1.61
CA VAL A 254 25.42 -15.99 -2.91
C VAL A 254 24.32 -15.35 -3.76
N ARG A 255 24.63 -15.03 -5.02
CA ARG A 255 23.68 -14.57 -6.04
C ARG A 255 23.64 -15.58 -7.18
N ASN A 256 22.48 -16.15 -7.45
CA ASN A 256 22.26 -17.16 -8.49
C ASN A 256 23.30 -18.31 -8.45
N GLY A 257 23.67 -18.75 -7.24
CA GLY A 257 24.65 -19.82 -7.01
C GLY A 257 26.13 -19.39 -7.01
N ALA A 258 26.46 -18.13 -7.32
CA ALA A 258 27.82 -17.60 -7.27
C ALA A 258 28.06 -16.77 -6.01
N ILE A 259 29.20 -16.93 -5.35
CA ILE A 259 29.59 -16.11 -4.20
C ILE A 259 29.82 -14.67 -4.66
N VAL A 260 29.22 -13.73 -3.94
CA VAL A 260 29.40 -12.28 -4.14
C VAL A 260 30.36 -11.76 -3.06
N PRO A 261 31.42 -11.01 -3.41
CA PRO A 261 32.29 -10.40 -2.40
C PRO A 261 31.55 -9.29 -1.66
N GLU A 262 31.89 -9.10 -0.39
CA GLU A 262 31.40 -7.94 0.37
C GLU A 262 32.01 -6.66 -0.18
N ASP A 263 31.17 -5.66 -0.42
CA ASP A 263 31.56 -4.31 -0.80
C ASP A 263 30.66 -3.30 -0.09
N CYS A 264 31.27 -2.58 0.86
CA CYS A 264 30.63 -1.53 1.65
C CYS A 264 30.90 -0.13 1.10
N SER A 265 31.39 -0.01 -0.14
CA SER A 265 31.52 1.29 -0.80
C SER A 265 30.15 1.81 -1.24
N THR A 266 30.03 3.13 -1.39
CA THR A 266 28.79 3.79 -1.84
C THR A 266 28.66 3.87 -3.37
N LEU A 267 29.61 3.30 -4.10
CA LEU A 267 29.69 3.36 -5.56
C LEU A 267 29.57 1.93 -6.11
N PHE A 268 28.34 1.43 -6.17
CA PHE A 268 28.09 0.09 -6.69
C PHE A 268 28.25 0.06 -8.21
N SER A 269 29.17 -0.78 -8.69
CA SER A 269 29.33 -1.06 -10.13
C SER A 269 28.70 -2.38 -10.55
N GLY A 270 28.01 -3.06 -9.65
CA GLY A 270 27.41 -4.38 -9.87
C GLY A 270 26.85 -4.96 -8.56
N ALA A 271 26.51 -6.24 -8.59
CA ALA A 271 25.93 -6.93 -7.45
C ALA A 271 26.90 -6.95 -6.27
N SER A 272 26.43 -6.49 -5.12
CA SER A 272 27.23 -6.38 -3.90
C SER A 272 26.39 -6.60 -2.66
N TRP A 273 27.07 -6.76 -1.53
CA TRP A 273 26.45 -6.74 -0.22
C TRP A 273 27.37 -6.08 0.80
N CYS A 274 26.78 -5.53 1.86
CA CYS A 274 27.51 -4.94 2.97
C CYS A 274 26.86 -5.30 4.30
N TYR A 275 27.64 -5.73 5.29
CA TYR A 275 27.18 -5.87 6.66
C TYR A 275 27.63 -4.68 7.50
N GLU A 276 26.67 -4.04 8.18
CA GLU A 276 26.92 -2.93 9.11
C GLU A 276 26.79 -3.41 10.57
N PRO A 277 27.90 -3.63 11.30
CA PRO A 277 27.86 -4.17 12.66
C PRO A 277 27.19 -3.27 13.69
N ALA A 278 27.24 -1.94 13.49
CA ALA A 278 26.67 -0.97 14.42
C ALA A 278 25.14 -1.04 14.47
N THR A 279 24.51 -1.27 13.31
CA THR A 279 23.05 -1.39 13.18
C THR A 279 22.59 -2.83 12.98
N GLN A 280 23.51 -3.81 12.96
CA GLN A 280 23.23 -5.22 12.71
C GLN A 280 22.40 -5.44 11.43
N THR A 281 22.73 -4.67 10.39
CA THR A 281 21.97 -4.62 9.14
C THR A 281 22.80 -5.18 8.01
N LEU A 282 22.23 -6.11 7.25
CA LEU A 282 22.78 -6.58 5.99
C LEU A 282 22.08 -5.84 4.85
N ARG A 283 22.85 -5.26 3.93
CA ARG A 283 22.34 -4.64 2.71
C ARG A 283 22.75 -5.47 1.50
N LEU A 284 21.82 -5.73 0.59
CA LEU A 284 22.10 -6.38 -0.69
C LEU A 284 21.73 -5.40 -1.81
N HIS A 285 22.63 -5.21 -2.76
CA HIS A 285 22.42 -4.36 -3.92
C HIS A 285 22.23 -5.23 -5.16
N GLU A 286 21.04 -5.17 -5.74
CA GLU A 286 20.70 -5.85 -7.00
C GLU A 286 20.75 -4.84 -8.16
N PRO A 287 21.76 -4.93 -9.06
CA PRO A 287 21.91 -3.99 -10.16
C PRO A 287 20.97 -4.27 -11.34
N ASP A 288 20.45 -5.51 -11.46
CA ASP A 288 19.73 -5.96 -12.64
C ASP A 288 18.25 -6.16 -12.33
N ALA A 289 17.40 -5.86 -13.30
CA ALA A 289 15.95 -6.09 -13.18
C ALA A 289 15.53 -7.57 -13.29
N SER A 290 16.44 -8.45 -13.71
CA SER A 290 16.13 -9.86 -13.93
C SER A 290 15.82 -10.61 -12.63
N ALA A 291 14.95 -11.63 -12.73
CA ALA A 291 14.66 -12.51 -11.60
C ALA A 291 15.93 -13.12 -11.01
N THR A 292 16.24 -12.78 -9.77
CA THR A 292 17.50 -13.15 -9.11
C THR A 292 17.23 -13.71 -7.73
N LEU A 293 17.93 -14.80 -7.40
CA LEU A 293 17.92 -15.39 -6.06
C LEU A 293 19.23 -15.05 -5.33
N TRP A 294 19.08 -14.32 -4.23
CA TRP A 294 20.10 -14.13 -3.22
C TRP A 294 19.94 -15.15 -2.11
N THR A 295 21.05 -15.66 -1.58
CA THR A 295 21.08 -16.52 -0.38
C THR A 295 22.16 -16.02 0.55
N VAL A 296 21.77 -15.68 1.76
CA VAL A 296 22.68 -15.26 2.83
C VAL A 296 22.87 -16.45 3.76
N VAL A 297 24.12 -16.82 4.02
CA VAL A 297 24.51 -17.89 4.93
C VAL A 297 25.09 -17.23 6.18
N PRO A 298 24.35 -17.24 7.32
CA PRO A 298 24.82 -16.70 8.58
C PRO A 298 26.16 -17.28 9.02
#